data_AF-A0A822BL17-F1
#
_entry.id   AF-A0A822BL17-F1
#
_cell.length_a   1.000
_cell.length_b   1.000
_cell.length_c   1.000
_cell.angle_alpha   90.00
_cell.angle_beta   90.00
_cell.angle_gamma   90.00
#
_symmetry.space_group_name_H-M   'P 1'
#
loop_
_entity.id
_entity.type
_entity.pdbx_description
1 polymer ?
#
loop_
_entity_poly.entity_id
_entity_poly.type
_entity_poly.pdbx_seq_one_letter_code
_entity_poly.pdbx_strand_id
1 'polypeptide(L)'
;PVSFEIALNDNFDEKTIKFGEFDSNENHNNAGQSVTQQCKIYAFNISNERKLRIIDTPGFGDTRGDNQDNLNMGEIFAFLHNINYLNGICLLFKPEVVKLNPYLQSCCSQLFQYFGENILDH
;
A
#
# COMPACT_ATOMS: atom_id res chain seq x y z
N PRO A 1 -8.73 -6.89 -8.54
CA PRO A 1 -8.89 -8.36 -8.76
C PRO A 1 -8.72 -9.14 -7.46
N VAL A 2 -9.24 -10.36 -7.33
CA VAL A 2 -9.00 -11.23 -6.16
C VAL A 2 -8.59 -12.62 -6.62
N SER A 3 -7.75 -13.30 -5.82
CA SER A 3 -7.35 -14.67 -6.11
C SER A 3 -7.26 -15.51 -4.85
N PHE A 4 -7.52 -16.81 -5.00
CA PHE A 4 -7.33 -17.81 -3.96
C PHE A 4 -6.88 -19.13 -4.59
N GLU A 5 -6.20 -19.94 -3.79
CA GLU A 5 -5.70 -21.26 -4.21
C GLU A 5 -6.67 -22.34 -3.75
N ILE A 6 -6.87 -23.33 -4.61
CA ILE A 6 -7.62 -24.55 -4.30
C ILE A 6 -6.77 -25.78 -4.63
N ALA A 7 -6.83 -26.78 -3.77
CA ALA A 7 -6.34 -28.12 -4.08
C ALA A 7 -7.41 -28.86 -4.89
N LEU A 8 -7.04 -29.39 -6.05
CA LEU A 8 -7.98 -30.00 -7.00
C LEU A 8 -8.23 -31.49 -6.72
N ASN A 9 -7.32 -32.15 -6.02
CA ASN A 9 -7.34 -33.60 -5.82
C ASN A 9 -6.48 -34.02 -4.61
N ASP A 10 -6.49 -35.32 -4.32
CA ASP A 10 -5.73 -35.95 -3.23
C ASP A 10 -4.21 -35.89 -3.44
N ASN A 11 -3.76 -35.51 -4.63
CA ASN A 11 -2.35 -35.26 -4.94
C ASN A 11 -1.91 -33.83 -4.59
N PHE A 12 -2.82 -33.02 -4.03
CA PHE A 12 -2.59 -31.61 -3.70
C PHE A 12 -2.18 -30.75 -4.90
N ASP A 13 -2.69 -31.07 -6.10
CA ASP A 13 -2.47 -30.21 -7.26
C ASP A 13 -3.16 -28.85 -7.02
N GLU A 14 -2.35 -27.78 -6.96
CA GLU A 14 -2.83 -26.43 -6.67
C GLU A 14 -3.27 -25.71 -7.95
N LYS A 15 -4.39 -24.98 -7.85
CA LYS A 15 -4.84 -24.06 -8.88
C LYS A 15 -5.24 -22.73 -8.28
N THR A 16 -4.67 -21.66 -8.81
CA THR A 16 -5.10 -20.30 -8.49
C THR A 16 -6.35 -19.95 -9.29
N ILE A 17 -7.45 -19.63 -8.59
CA ILE A 17 -8.65 -19.08 -9.19
C ILE A 17 -8.62 -17.56 -9.05
N LYS A 18 -8.90 -16.83 -10.13
CA LYS A 18 -8.88 -15.36 -10.18
C LYS A 18 -10.25 -14.82 -10.58
N PHE A 19 -10.69 -13.76 -9.90
CA PHE A 19 -11.97 -13.06 -10.16
C PHE A 19 -11.75 -11.54 -10.22
N GLY A 20 -12.61 -10.86 -10.98
CA GLY A 20 -12.55 -9.40 -11.19
C GLY A 20 -11.84 -9.02 -12.50
N GLU A 21 -12.01 -7.77 -12.90
CA GLU A 21 -11.37 -7.24 -14.10
C GLU A 21 -9.87 -7.02 -13.89
N PHE A 22 -9.12 -7.04 -14.99
CA PHE A 22 -7.71 -6.71 -14.98
C PHE A 22 -7.53 -5.22 -14.66
N ASP A 23 -6.75 -4.91 -13.63
CA ASP A 23 -6.27 -3.56 -13.35
C ASP A 23 -4.76 -3.56 -13.58
N SER A 24 -4.29 -2.75 -14.53
CA SER A 24 -2.86 -2.61 -14.83
C SER A 24 -2.05 -2.07 -13.65
N ASN A 25 -2.71 -1.43 -12.68
CA ASN A 25 -2.11 -0.94 -11.46
C ASN A 25 -2.11 -1.97 -10.31
N GLU A 26 -2.71 -3.14 -10.48
CA GLU A 26 -2.77 -4.19 -9.46
C GLU A 26 -2.08 -5.48 -9.91
N ASN A 27 -1.00 -5.86 -9.23
CA ASN A 27 -0.32 -7.13 -9.46
C ASN A 27 -0.62 -8.15 -8.35
N HIS A 28 -1.49 -9.11 -8.65
CA HIS A 28 -1.89 -10.18 -7.74
C HIS A 28 -1.08 -11.48 -7.93
N ASN A 29 -0.10 -11.50 -8.83
CA ASN A 29 0.58 -12.74 -9.20
C ASN A 29 1.69 -13.15 -8.23
N ASN A 30 2.16 -12.23 -7.40
CA ASN A 30 3.34 -12.43 -6.58
C ASN A 30 2.98 -12.22 -5.10
N ALA A 31 2.80 -13.32 -4.38
CA ALA A 31 2.51 -13.28 -2.95
C ALA A 31 3.64 -12.54 -2.19
N GLY A 32 3.25 -11.62 -1.31
CA GLY A 32 4.20 -10.84 -0.51
C GLY A 32 4.81 -9.63 -1.23
N GLN A 33 4.47 -9.38 -2.49
CA GLN A 33 4.77 -8.10 -3.14
C GLN A 33 3.63 -7.10 -2.92
N SER A 34 3.92 -5.81 -3.03
CA SER A 34 2.87 -4.80 -3.12
C SER A 34 1.93 -5.14 -4.28
N VAL A 35 0.61 -5.16 -4.01
CA VAL A 35 -0.41 -5.33 -5.05
C VAL A 35 -0.57 -4.04 -5.84
N THR A 36 -0.74 -2.91 -5.16
CA THR A 36 -0.81 -1.59 -5.79
C THR A 36 0.57 -1.22 -6.33
N GLN A 37 0.66 -0.92 -7.64
CA GLN A 37 1.93 -0.59 -8.30
C GLN A 37 2.20 0.91 -8.37
N GLN A 38 1.15 1.74 -8.35
CA GLN A 38 1.21 3.19 -8.32
C GLN A 38 0.14 3.80 -7.44
N CYS A 39 0.43 4.96 -6.85
CA CYS A 39 -0.49 5.71 -6.01
C CYS A 39 -1.76 6.14 -6.77
N LYS A 40 -2.93 5.99 -6.14
CA LYS A 40 -4.23 6.30 -6.74
C LYS A 40 -5.14 7.03 -5.76
N ILE A 41 -5.83 8.07 -6.23
CA ILE A 41 -6.83 8.80 -5.44
C ILE A 41 -8.22 8.24 -5.72
N TYR A 42 -8.90 7.87 -4.64
CA TYR A 42 -10.32 7.57 -4.62
C TYR A 42 -11.06 8.73 -3.95
N ALA A 43 -12.00 9.36 -4.66
CA ALA A 43 -12.77 10.50 -4.16
C ALA A 43 -14.23 10.11 -3.92
N PHE A 44 -14.71 10.35 -2.70
CA PHE A 44 -16.07 10.07 -2.26
C PHE A 44 -16.73 11.35 -1.78
N ASN A 45 -17.95 11.63 -2.24
CA ASN A 45 -18.75 12.73 -1.70
C ASN A 45 -19.46 12.22 -0.43
N ILE A 46 -19.09 12.76 0.73
CA ILE A 46 -19.74 12.43 2.02
C ILE A 46 -21.00 13.26 2.21
N SER A 47 -21.00 14.49 1.69
CA SER A 47 -22.16 15.39 1.59
C SER A 47 -21.94 16.36 0.43
N ASN A 48 -22.90 17.24 0.16
CA ASN A 48 -22.77 18.26 -0.89
C ASN A 48 -21.54 19.17 -0.72
N GLU A 49 -21.07 19.35 0.53
CA GLU A 49 -19.97 20.26 0.87
C GLU A 49 -18.69 19.54 1.30
N ARG A 50 -18.73 18.20 1.47
CA ARG A 50 -17.58 17.43 1.98
C ARG A 50 -17.20 16.29 1.07
N LYS A 51 -15.91 16.27 0.69
CA LYS A 51 -15.29 15.20 -0.08
C LYS A 51 -14.22 14.51 0.75
N LEU A 52 -14.27 13.18 0.77
CA LEU A 52 -13.21 12.33 1.29
C LEU A 52 -12.33 11.89 0.13
N ARG A 53 -11.01 12.10 0.23
CA ARG A 53 -10.03 11.55 -0.71
C ARG A 53 -9.18 10.54 0.04
N ILE A 54 -9.16 9.31 -0.45
CA ILE A 54 -8.29 8.24 0.04
C ILE A 54 -7.19 8.08 -1.01
N ILE A 55 -5.94 8.21 -0.56
CA ILE A 55 -4.77 7.90 -1.37
C ILE A 55 -4.40 6.45 -1.03
N ASP A 56 -4.60 5.56 -1.99
CA ASP A 56 -4.08 4.19 -1.93
C ASP A 56 -2.66 4.18 -2.50
N THR A 57 -1.75 3.48 -1.84
CA THR A 57 -0.31 3.52 -2.16
C THR A 57 0.23 2.11 -2.38
N PRO A 58 1.35 1.95 -3.09
CA PRO A 58 2.15 0.76 -2.97
C PRO A 58 2.46 0.44 -1.50
N GLY A 59 2.43 -0.84 -1.16
CA GLY A 59 2.71 -1.35 0.17
C GLY A 59 4.20 -1.39 0.48
N PHE A 60 4.45 -1.56 1.78
CA PHE A 60 5.77 -1.77 2.36
C PHE A 60 5.89 -3.22 2.80
N GLY A 61 7.08 -3.79 2.68
CA GLY A 61 7.44 -5.12 3.16
C GLY A 61 7.54 -6.07 1.99
N ASP A 62 8.01 -5.55 0.85
CA ASP A 62 8.03 -6.28 -0.38
C ASP A 62 9.09 -7.39 -0.30
N THR A 63 8.69 -8.61 -0.63
CA THR A 63 9.64 -9.75 -0.71
C THR A 63 10.80 -9.56 -1.68
N ARG A 64 10.73 -8.56 -2.59
CA ARG A 64 11.85 -8.13 -3.44
C ARG A 64 12.96 -7.41 -2.66
N GLY A 65 12.72 -7.07 -1.40
CA GLY A 65 13.68 -6.51 -0.45
C GLY A 65 13.72 -4.98 -0.43
N ASP A 66 14.60 -4.45 0.43
CA ASP A 66 14.69 -3.03 0.79
C ASP A 66 14.78 -2.07 -0.40
N ASN A 67 15.43 -2.49 -1.50
CA ASN A 67 15.53 -1.67 -2.71
C ASN A 67 14.16 -1.38 -3.33
N GLN A 68 13.26 -2.36 -3.35
CA GLN A 68 11.90 -2.15 -3.85
C GLN A 68 11.10 -1.26 -2.91
N ASP A 69 11.27 -1.43 -1.61
CA ASP A 69 10.58 -0.57 -0.63
C ASP A 69 11.03 0.89 -0.73
N ASN A 70 12.31 1.15 -1.00
CA ASN A 70 12.81 2.49 -1.27
C ASN A 70 12.20 3.10 -2.55
N LEU A 71 11.99 2.29 -3.60
CA LEU A 71 11.31 2.74 -4.82
C LEU A 71 9.85 3.07 -4.54
N ASN A 72 9.15 2.21 -3.80
CA ASN A 72 7.76 2.45 -3.38
C ASN A 72 7.65 3.73 -2.56
N MET A 73 8.57 3.96 -1.60
CA MET A 73 8.64 5.19 -0.81
C MET A 73 8.89 6.43 -1.68
N GLY A 74 9.84 6.35 -2.62
CA GLY A 74 10.12 7.44 -3.54
C GLY A 74 8.91 7.82 -4.38
N GLU A 75 8.14 6.83 -4.85
CA GLU A 75 6.91 7.07 -5.60
C GLU A 75 5.82 7.74 -4.74
N ILE A 76 5.64 7.27 -3.50
CA ILE A 76 4.69 7.86 -2.54
C ILE A 76 5.05 9.32 -2.25
N PHE A 77 6.34 9.62 -2.03
CA PHE A 77 6.81 10.98 -1.80
C PHE A 77 6.64 11.88 -3.01
N ALA A 78 6.92 11.38 -4.21
CA ALA A 78 6.68 12.10 -5.46
C ALA A 78 5.19 12.39 -5.66
N PHE A 79 4.32 11.44 -5.30
CA PHE A 79 2.87 11.61 -5.34
C PHE A 79 2.40 12.68 -4.36
N LEU A 80 2.83 12.57 -3.09
CA LEU A 80 2.47 13.49 -2.01
C LEU A 80 3.00 14.91 -2.24
N HIS A 81 4.11 15.10 -2.97
CA HIS A 81 4.62 16.43 -3.32
C HIS A 81 3.61 17.27 -4.10
N ASN A 82 2.69 16.63 -4.84
CA ASN A 82 1.63 17.30 -5.60
C ASN A 82 0.34 17.51 -4.78
N ILE A 83 0.35 17.16 -3.49
CA ILE A 83 -0.81 17.24 -2.59
C ILE A 83 -0.60 18.38 -1.58
N ASN A 84 -1.38 19.45 -1.74
CA ASN A 84 -1.24 20.65 -0.90
C ASN A 84 -1.57 20.42 0.59
N TYR A 85 -2.41 19.45 0.92
CA TYR A 85 -2.86 19.22 2.29
C TYR A 85 -3.19 17.75 2.54
N LEU A 86 -2.63 17.21 3.61
CA LEU A 86 -2.87 15.86 4.07
C LEU A 86 -3.54 15.90 5.46
N ASN A 87 -4.79 15.44 5.55
CA ASN A 87 -5.54 15.46 6.80
C ASN A 87 -5.06 14.42 7.83
N GLY A 88 -4.43 13.34 7.38
CA GLY A 88 -4.01 12.25 8.23
C GLY A 88 -3.47 11.07 7.44
N ILE A 89 -2.78 10.17 8.14
CA ILE A 89 -2.16 8.97 7.58
C ILE A 89 -2.78 7.76 8.28
N CYS A 90 -3.20 6.76 7.51
CA CYS A 90 -3.70 5.50 8.03
C CYS A 90 -2.65 4.41 7.75
N LEU A 91 -2.16 3.76 8.79
CA LEU A 91 -1.25 2.63 8.68
C LEU A 91 -2.05 1.34 8.88
N LEU A 92 -2.09 0.47 7.86
CA LEU A 92 -2.82 -0.78 7.88
C LEU A 92 -1.87 -1.97 8.11
N PHE A 93 -2.19 -2.81 9.08
CA PHE A 93 -1.38 -3.96 9.47
C PHE A 93 -2.19 -5.26 9.47
N LYS A 94 -1.50 -6.38 9.22
CA LYS A 94 -2.06 -7.71 9.49
C LYS A 94 -2.26 -7.86 11.01
N PRO A 95 -3.42 -8.38 11.46
CA PRO A 95 -3.75 -8.46 12.88
C PRO A 95 -2.78 -9.33 13.70
N GLU A 96 -2.02 -10.22 13.05
CA GLU A 96 -1.02 -11.08 13.67
C GLU A 96 0.30 -10.37 13.98
N VAL A 97 0.46 -9.10 13.57
CA VAL A 97 1.64 -8.30 13.91
C VAL A 97 1.51 -7.80 15.36
N VAL A 98 1.91 -8.64 16.32
CA VAL A 98 1.81 -8.37 17.76
C VAL A 98 2.91 -7.41 18.26
N LYS A 99 4.00 -7.24 17.50
CA LYS A 99 5.16 -6.41 17.87
C LYS A 99 5.62 -5.54 16.72
N LEU A 100 6.15 -4.36 17.06
CA LEU A 100 6.83 -3.49 16.11
C LEU A 100 8.06 -4.22 15.55
N ASN A 101 7.99 -4.66 14.29
CA ASN A 101 9.12 -5.21 13.56
C ASN A 101 10.08 -4.06 13.19
N PRO A 102 11.42 -4.25 13.19
CA PRO A 102 12.39 -3.33 12.57
C PRO A 102 11.94 -2.74 11.23
N TYR A 103 11.22 -3.53 10.45
CA TYR A 103 10.60 -3.12 9.19
C TYR A 103 9.61 -1.95 9.35
N LEU A 104 8.67 -2.08 10.29
CA LEU A 104 7.71 -1.02 10.62
C LEU A 104 8.41 0.21 11.18
N GLN A 105 9.45 0.01 12.00
CA GLN A 105 10.24 1.11 12.53
C GLN A 105 10.91 1.92 11.40
N SER A 106 11.50 1.24 10.42
CA SER A 106 12.09 1.88 9.24
C SER A 106 11.05 2.66 8.42
N CYS A 107 9.90 2.05 8.14
CA CYS A 107 8.80 2.70 7.43
C CYS A 107 8.34 3.98 8.15
N CYS A 108 8.09 3.91 9.46
CA CYS A 108 7.72 5.08 10.26
C CYS A 108 8.83 6.14 10.23
N SER A 109 10.10 5.77 10.39
CA SER A 109 11.22 6.72 10.34
C SER A 109 11.31 7.44 9.01
N GLN A 110 11.14 6.74 7.89
CA GLN A 110 11.16 7.36 6.56
C GLN A 110 9.96 8.29 6.34
N LEU A 111 8.76 7.88 6.75
CA LEU A 111 7.58 8.75 6.72
C LEU A 111 7.81 10.00 7.58
N PHE A 112 8.28 9.85 8.82
CA PHE A 112 8.58 10.98 9.70
C PHE A 112 9.71 11.87 9.17
N GLN A 113 10.70 11.34 8.45
CA GLN A 113 11.72 12.16 7.81
C GLN A 113 11.09 13.05 6.72
N TYR A 114 10.18 12.48 5.92
CA TYR A 114 9.47 13.23 4.89
C TYR A 114 8.58 14.34 5.45
N PHE A 115 7.79 14.04 6.49
CA PHE A 115 6.96 15.05 7.14
C PHE A 115 7.76 15.98 8.06
N GLY A 116 8.86 15.50 8.62
CA GLY A 116 9.66 16.14 9.68
C GLY A 116 10.41 17.38 9.25
N GLU A 117 10.71 17.54 7.96
CA GLU A 117 11.23 18.82 7.45
C GLU A 117 10.15 19.91 7.33
N ASN A 118 8.86 19.57 7.43
CA ASN A 118 7.72 20.51 7.35
C ASN A 118 6.82 20.52 8.60
N ILE A 119 7.13 19.73 9.64
CA ILE A 119 6.33 19.67 10.88
C ILE A 119 6.50 20.92 11.75
N LEU A 120 7.57 21.70 11.56
CA LEU A 120 7.82 22.92 12.34
C LEU A 120 7.26 24.21 11.70
N ASP A 121 6.77 24.16 10.45
CA ASP A 121 6.32 25.34 9.68
C ASP A 121 4.81 25.34 9.33
N HIS A 122 4.00 24.50 10.00
CA HIS A 122 2.54 24.49 9.88
C HIS A 122 1.82 24.61 11.23
#